data_AF-A0AAD2EMB7-F1
#
_entry.id   AF-A0AAD2EMB7-F1
#
_cell.length_a   1.000
_cell.length_b   1.000
_cell.length_c   1.000
_cell.angle_alpha   90.00
_cell.angle_beta   90.00
_cell.angle_gamma   90.00
#
_symmetry.space_group_name_H-M   'P 1'
#
loop_
_entity.id
_entity.type
_entity.pdbx_description
1 polymer ?
#
loop_
_entity_poly.entity_id
_entity_poly.type
_entity_poly.pdbx_seq_one_letter_code
_entity_poly.pdbx_strand_id
1 'polypeptide(L)'
;MRSPDLLADILPRAAKLDSSLDEAKVTVAMTRIDEIWDQLFPAEQTRIFKLLIEKVIVSPTDLEVRLRPNGIERLVLELRPEPAKEAAEVTA
;
A
#
# COMPACT_ATOMS: atom_id res chain seq x y z
N MET A 1 1.62 1.55 15.13
CA MET A 1 0.21 2.02 15.04
C MET A 1 -0.69 0.80 15.27
N ARG A 2 -1.60 0.82 16.23
CA ARG A 2 -2.64 -0.23 16.37
C ARG A 2 -3.95 0.46 16.68
N SER A 3 -4.86 0.47 15.71
CA SER A 3 -6.26 0.85 15.94
C SER A 3 -7.08 -0.42 15.79
N PRO A 4 -7.62 -0.97 16.89
CA PRO A 4 -8.51 -2.13 16.85
C PRO A 4 -9.71 -1.90 15.93
N ASP A 5 -10.16 -0.65 15.85
CA ASP A 5 -11.30 -0.22 15.02
C ASP A 5 -11.03 -0.44 13.53
N LEU A 6 -9.78 -0.28 13.10
CA LEU A 6 -9.36 -0.50 11.71
C LEU A 6 -9.49 -1.98 11.30
N LEU A 7 -9.21 -2.93 12.21
CA LEU A 7 -9.38 -4.35 11.93
C LEU A 7 -10.86 -4.74 11.83
N ALA A 8 -11.70 -4.18 12.70
CA ALA A 8 -13.14 -4.38 12.66
C ALA A 8 -13.74 -3.90 11.32
N ASP A 9 -13.19 -2.83 10.75
CA ASP A 9 -13.59 -2.30 9.44
C ASP A 9 -13.06 -3.11 8.25
N ILE A 10 -11.82 -3.61 8.32
CA ILE A 10 -11.16 -4.30 7.21
C ILE A 10 -11.67 -5.74 7.07
N LEU A 11 -11.83 -6.46 8.18
CA LEU A 11 -12.12 -7.89 8.17
C LEU A 11 -13.38 -8.27 7.36
N PRO A 12 -14.53 -7.56 7.49
CA PRO A 12 -15.72 -7.86 6.69
C PRO A 12 -15.53 -7.58 5.19
N ARG A 13 -14.64 -6.64 4.84
CA ARG A 13 -14.33 -6.32 3.44
C ARG A 13 -13.36 -7.34 2.85
N ALA A 14 -12.35 -7.74 3.61
CA ALA A 14 -11.39 -8.78 3.23
C ALA A 14 -12.09 -10.12 2.99
N ALA A 15 -12.98 -10.54 3.89
CA ALA A 15 -13.75 -11.78 3.75
C ALA A 15 -14.69 -11.79 2.52
N LYS A 16 -15.12 -10.62 2.03
CA LYS A 16 -15.90 -10.50 0.77
C LYS A 16 -15.03 -10.67 -0.48
N LEU A 17 -13.76 -10.31 -0.41
CA LEU A 17 -12.79 -10.46 -1.50
C LEU A 17 -12.24 -11.89 -1.57
N ASP A 18 -11.97 -12.47 -0.40
CA ASP A 18 -11.48 -13.83 -0.24
C ASP A 18 -11.98 -14.41 1.09
N SER A 19 -12.88 -15.38 1.02
CA SER A 19 -13.49 -16.03 2.19
C SER A 19 -12.51 -16.84 3.03
N SER A 20 -11.28 -17.06 2.55
CA SER A 20 -10.23 -17.75 3.30
C SER A 20 -9.47 -16.81 4.25
N LEU A 21 -9.67 -15.49 4.17
CA LEU A 21 -9.05 -14.50 5.05
C LEU A 21 -9.79 -14.40 6.38
N ASP A 22 -9.11 -14.78 7.46
CA ASP A 22 -9.57 -14.62 8.85
C ASP A 22 -8.80 -13.47 9.55
N GLU A 23 -9.23 -13.12 10.76
CA GLU A 23 -8.65 -12.03 11.54
C GLU A 23 -7.15 -12.20 11.77
N ALA A 24 -6.71 -13.44 12.03
CA ALA A 24 -5.30 -13.73 12.26
C ALA A 24 -4.48 -13.48 10.98
N LYS A 25 -4.95 -13.92 9.82
CA LYS A 25 -4.29 -13.69 8.54
C LYS A 25 -4.23 -12.20 8.18
N VAL A 26 -5.34 -11.47 8.37
CA VAL A 26 -5.37 -10.02 8.12
C VAL A 26 -4.42 -9.29 9.07
N THR A 27 -4.40 -9.66 10.36
CA THR A 27 -3.50 -9.08 11.36
C THR A 27 -2.03 -9.34 11.02
N VAL A 28 -1.69 -10.57 10.64
CA VAL A 28 -0.33 -10.94 10.23
C VAL A 28 0.07 -10.18 8.96
N ALA A 29 -0.80 -10.12 7.96
CA ALA A 29 -0.54 -9.36 6.73
C ALA A 29 -0.29 -7.88 7.04
N MET A 30 -1.11 -7.28 7.91
CA MET A 30 -0.92 -5.89 8.32
C MET A 30 0.37 -5.66 9.10
N THR A 31 0.78 -6.62 9.94
CA THR A 31 2.04 -6.53 10.70
C THR A 31 3.25 -6.62 9.78
N ARG A 32 3.20 -7.49 8.76
CA ARG A 32 4.30 -7.66 7.80
C ARG A 32 4.52 -6.44 6.91
N ILE A 33 3.52 -5.57 6.74
CA ILE A 33 3.70 -4.34 5.96
C ILE A 33 4.74 -3.43 6.63
N ASP A 34 4.75 -3.33 7.96
CA ASP A 34 5.76 -2.55 8.69
C ASP A 34 7.17 -3.13 8.45
N GLU A 35 7.30 -4.45 8.44
CA GLU A 35 8.59 -5.14 8.15
C GLU A 35 9.07 -4.89 6.71
N ILE A 36 8.16 -4.94 5.74
CA ILE A 36 8.49 -4.69 4.32
C ILE A 36 8.90 -3.23 4.13
N TRP A 37 8.22 -2.30 4.80
CA TRP A 37 8.49 -0.87 4.69
C TRP A 37 9.94 -0.51 5.03
N ASP A 38 10.47 -1.08 6.11
CA ASP A 38 11.85 -0.85 6.56
C ASP A 38 12.90 -1.45 5.63
N GLN A 39 12.52 -2.41 4.78
CA GLN A 39 13.40 -3.04 3.79
C GLN A 39 13.39 -2.31 2.43
N LEU A 40 12.46 -1.39 2.21
CA LEU A 40 12.41 -0.62 0.97
C LEU A 40 13.60 0.33 0.85
N PHE A 41 14.15 0.43 -0.35
CA PHE A 41 15.13 1.49 -0.66
C PHE A 41 14.51 2.88 -0.39
N PRO A 42 15.29 3.89 0.04
CA PRO A 42 14.77 5.24 0.31
C PRO A 42 13.99 5.86 -0.86
N ALA A 43 14.38 5.53 -2.10
CA ALA A 43 13.69 5.96 -3.31
C ALA A 43 12.27 5.36 -3.42
N GLU A 44 12.10 4.09 -3.04
CA GLU A 44 10.81 3.40 -3.06
C GLU A 44 9.86 3.95 -1.99
N GLN A 45 10.35 4.19 -0.77
CA GLN A 45 9.55 4.87 0.26
C GLN A 45 9.08 6.24 -0.21
N THR A 46 9.98 7.01 -0.85
CA THR A 46 9.64 8.32 -1.44
C THR A 46 8.59 8.20 -2.54
N ARG A 47 8.69 7.18 -3.39
CA ARG A 47 7.70 6.91 -4.45
C ARG A 47 6.33 6.64 -3.85
N ILE A 48 6.25 5.78 -2.83
CA ILE A 48 5.00 5.48 -2.12
C ILE A 48 4.38 6.76 -1.54
N PHE A 49 5.16 7.60 -0.85
CA PHE A 49 4.63 8.87 -0.34
C PHE A 49 4.08 9.78 -1.44
N LYS A 50 4.75 9.88 -2.58
CA LYS A 50 4.27 10.69 -3.72
C LYS A 50 2.96 10.18 -4.32
N LEU A 51 2.72 8.87 -4.26
CA LEU A 51 1.47 8.26 -4.71
C LEU A 51 0.33 8.49 -3.72
N LEU A 52 0.63 8.49 -2.42
CA LEU A 52 -0.38 8.64 -1.38
C LEU A 52 -0.72 10.11 -1.10
N ILE A 53 0.23 11.02 -1.24
CA ILE A 53 0.07 12.42 -0.85
C ILE A 53 -0.32 13.26 -2.06
N GLU A 54 -1.40 14.03 -1.88
CA GLU A 54 -1.86 15.04 -2.83
C GLU A 54 -1.10 16.35 -2.63
N LYS A 55 -1.04 16.82 -1.37
CA LYS A 55 -0.43 18.10 -1.02
C LYS A 55 0.09 18.07 0.42
N VAL A 56 1.23 18.72 0.64
CA VAL A 56 1.74 19.04 1.97
C VAL A 56 1.75 20.56 2.11
N ILE A 57 1.14 21.08 3.17
CA ILE A 57 1.16 22.49 3.53
C ILE A 57 1.97 22.60 4.82
N VAL A 58 3.08 23.34 4.76
CA VAL A 58 3.96 23.57 5.91
C VAL A 58 3.74 24.99 6.39
N SER A 59 3.43 25.12 7.68
CA SER A 59 3.37 26.39 8.39
C SER A 59 4.45 26.41 9.49
N PRO A 60 4.75 27.57 10.10
CA PRO A 60 5.65 27.65 11.24
C PRO A 60 5.23 26.80 12.45
N THR A 61 3.94 26.50 12.60
CA THR A 61 3.37 25.81 13.76
C THR A 61 2.68 24.48 13.44
N ASP A 62 2.36 24.24 12.17
CA ASP A 62 1.57 23.09 11.76
C ASP A 62 2.02 22.51 10.41
N LEU A 63 1.67 21.24 10.22
CA LEU A 63 1.88 20.47 9.02
C LEU A 63 0.54 19.85 8.62
N GLU A 64 -0.04 20.29 7.51
CA GLU A 64 -1.23 19.68 6.93
C GLU A 64 -0.83 18.76 5.77
N VAL A 65 -1.19 17.48 5.86
CA VAL A 65 -0.98 16.51 4.79
C VAL A 65 -2.34 16.10 4.22
N ARG A 66 -2.55 16.39 2.94
CA ARG A 66 -3.71 15.94 2.19
C ARG A 66 -3.36 14.66 1.45
N LEU A 67 -4.06 13.58 1.76
CA LEU A 67 -3.94 12.31 1.07
C LEU A 67 -4.81 12.31 -0.20
N ARG A 68 -4.32 11.65 -1.24
CA ARG A 68 -5.10 11.44 -2.47
C ARG A 68 -6.26 10.48 -2.16
N PRO A 69 -7.50 10.81 -2.58
CA PRO A 69 -8.65 9.91 -2.41
C PRO A 69 -8.45 8.52 -3.00
N ASN A 70 -7.69 8.41 -4.09
CA ASN A 70 -7.36 7.15 -4.78
C ASN A 70 -5.88 6.73 -4.62
N GLY A 71 -5.18 7.24 -3.60
CA GLY A 71 -3.75 6.98 -3.41
C GLY A 71 -3.42 5.49 -3.29
N ILE A 72 -4.23 4.74 -2.53
CA ILE A 72 -4.05 3.29 -2.34
C ILE A 72 -4.31 2.51 -3.63
N GLU A 73 -5.34 2.88 -4.39
CA GLU A 73 -5.64 2.22 -5.69
C GLU A 73 -4.47 2.39 -6.67
N ARG A 74 -3.89 3.59 -6.73
CA ARG A 74 -2.71 3.86 -7.56
C ARG A 74 -1.49 3.07 -7.10
N LEU A 75 -1.25 3.02 -5.79
CA LEU A 75 -0.18 2.21 -5.23
C LEU A 75 -0.34 0.73 -5.59
N VAL A 76 -1.56 0.18 -5.47
CA VAL A 76 -1.85 -1.21 -5.85
C VAL A 76 -1.59 -1.43 -7.34
N LEU A 77 -1.98 -0.51 -8.22
CA LEU A 77 -1.72 -0.63 -9.66
C LEU A 77 -0.22 -0.67 -9.99
N GLU A 78 0.60 0.05 -9.25
CA GLU A 78 2.06 0.12 -9.45
C GLU A 78 2.82 -1.05 -8.80
N LEU A 79 2.23 -1.66 -7.77
CA LEU A 79 2.73 -2.88 -7.14
C LEU A 79 2.28 -4.15 -7.87
N ARG A 80 1.33 -4.05 -8.82
CA ARG A 80 0.97 -5.21 -9.63
C ARG A 80 2.20 -5.64 -10.43
N PRO A 81 2.59 -6.92 -10.36
CA PRO A 81 3.61 -7.42 -11.27
C PRO A 81 3.12 -7.17 -12.69
N GLU A 82 3.92 -6.46 -13.50
CA GLU A 82 3.70 -6.46 -14.93
C GLU A 82 3.70 -7.92 -15.39
N PRO A 83 2.76 -8.34 -16.26
CA PRO A 83 2.91 -9.64 -16.91
C PRO A 83 4.28 -9.59 -17.58
N ALA A 84 5.17 -10.51 -17.19
CA ALA A 84 6.50 -10.60 -17.75
C ALA A 84 6.35 -10.48 -19.27
N LYS A 85 6.86 -9.40 -19.86
CA LYS A 85 7.01 -9.33 -21.30
C LYS A 85 7.91 -10.52 -21.63
N GLU A 86 7.29 -11.60 -22.09
CA GLU A 86 8.01 -12.65 -22.81
C GLU A 86 8.90 -11.92 -23.79
N ALA A 87 10.20 -12.16 -23.66
CA ALA A 87 11.19 -11.78 -24.62
C ALA A 87 10.86 -12.51 -25.94
N ALA A 88 9.84 -12.03 -26.63
CA ALA A 88 9.57 -12.34 -28.01
C ALA A 88 10.56 -11.50 -28.82
N GLU A 89 11.70 -12.13 -29.12
CA GLU A 89 12.52 -12.03 -30.34
C GLU A 89 14.01 -12.17 -29.99
N VAL A 90 14.58 -13.33 -30.29
CA VAL A 90 15.55 -13.40 -31.41
C VAL A 90 15.30 -14.72 -32.15
N THR A 91 14.53 -14.64 -33.24
CA THR A 91 14.74 -15.48 -34.41
C THR A 91 15.96 -14.96 -35.16
N ALA A 92 16.99 -15.81 -35.31
CA ALA A 92 17.89 -15.85 -36.47
C ALA A 92 18.53 -17.24 -36.53
#